data_AF-B4FM60-F1
#
_entry.id   AF-B4FM60-F1
#
_cell.length_a   1.000
_cell.length_b   1.000
_cell.length_c   1.000
_cell.angle_alpha   90.00
_cell.angle_beta   90.00
_cell.angle_gamma   90.00
#
_symmetry.space_group_name_H-M   'P 1'
#
loop_
_entity.id
_entity.type
_entity.pdbx_description
1 polymer ?
#
loop_
_entity_poly.entity_id
_entity_poly.type
_entity_poly.pdbx_seq_one_letter_code
_entity_poly.pdbx_strand_id
1 'polypeptide(L)'
;MWHVRAEIAPAILLVVDFGGWYKVDSKSSSKNSSRVIQHTQVSLLKDVIVPYTHLLPTLLLSENKDRRTLLYFKGAKHRHRGGLVREKLWDLLGNEPDVIMEEGFPNATGREQSIKGLRTSEFCLHPAGDTPTSCRLFDAIASLCIPVIVSDEVELPFEGIIDYTEISIFVSVSNAMRPKWLTSYLRNISKQQKDEFRRNLARVQPIFEYDTSYSSSRGSTSIDGAVSHIWKKIQQKLPMIQEAIIRDKRKPDGVSIPLRCHCT
;
A
#
# COMPACT_ATOMS: atom_id res chain seq x y z
N MET A 1 23.30 3.71 -10.11
CA MET A 1 23.48 3.27 -8.70
C MET A 1 23.85 4.45 -7.81
N TRP A 2 23.85 5.70 -8.31
CA TRP A 2 24.43 6.85 -7.61
C TRP A 2 23.39 7.86 -7.08
N HIS A 3 22.10 7.52 -7.07
CA HIS A 3 21.07 8.27 -6.32
C HIS A 3 21.18 8.10 -4.81
N VAL A 4 22.02 7.15 -4.37
CA VAL A 4 21.92 6.56 -3.05
C VAL A 4 22.38 7.53 -1.96
N ARG A 5 23.32 8.47 -2.14
CA ARG A 5 23.65 9.44 -1.07
C ARG A 5 22.72 10.66 -1.02
N ALA A 6 22.31 11.17 -2.18
CA ALA A 6 21.32 12.24 -2.24
C ALA A 6 20.04 11.76 -1.53
N GLU A 7 19.62 10.54 -1.82
CA GLU A 7 18.50 9.93 -1.11
C GLU A 7 18.84 9.52 0.33
N ILE A 8 20.04 9.01 0.68
CA ILE A 8 20.43 8.64 2.05
C ILE A 8 20.78 9.87 2.89
N ALA A 9 19.75 10.43 3.52
CA ALA A 9 19.91 10.91 4.90
C ALA A 9 20.53 9.77 5.74
N PRO A 10 21.40 10.06 6.74
CA PRO A 10 22.08 9.04 7.55
C PRO A 10 21.14 8.15 8.40
N ALA A 11 19.83 8.31 8.26
CA ALA A 11 18.79 7.53 8.90
C ALA A 11 17.87 6.87 7.86
N ILE A 12 17.47 5.63 8.15
CA ILE A 12 16.29 5.01 7.55
C ILE A 12 15.07 5.65 8.21
N LEU A 13 14.17 6.21 7.41
CA LEU A 13 12.89 6.70 7.86
C LEU A 13 11.88 5.57 7.80
N LEU A 14 11.10 5.43 8.88
CA LEU A 14 9.88 4.64 8.89
C LEU A 14 8.77 5.52 8.33
N VAL A 15 8.29 5.18 7.14
CA VAL A 15 7.37 6.01 6.38
C VAL A 15 6.05 5.27 6.27
N VAL A 16 4.99 5.85 6.79
CA VAL A 16 3.65 5.25 6.71
C VAL A 16 3.10 5.36 5.27
N ASP A 17 3.45 6.45 4.60
CA ASP A 17 3.10 6.72 3.21
C ASP A 17 4.02 7.80 2.59
N PHE A 18 4.31 7.63 1.31
CA PHE A 18 5.10 8.53 0.46
C PHE A 18 4.27 9.67 -0.16
N GLY A 19 2.95 9.62 0.00
CA GLY A 19 1.89 10.49 -0.48
C GLY A 19 2.18 11.95 -0.78
N GLY A 20 2.82 12.20 -1.91
CA GLY A 20 3.07 13.54 -2.45
C GLY A 20 4.48 14.08 -2.20
N TRP A 21 5.28 13.46 -1.34
CA TRP A 21 6.65 13.92 -1.08
C TRP A 21 7.60 13.59 -2.23
N TYR A 22 7.45 12.42 -2.85
CA TYR A 22 8.23 12.05 -4.05
C TYR A 22 7.74 12.75 -5.34
N LYS A 23 6.46 13.13 -5.42
CA LYS A 23 5.88 13.77 -6.64
C LYS A 23 6.34 15.21 -6.84
N VAL A 24 6.86 15.88 -5.81
CA VAL A 24 7.41 17.23 -5.97
C VAL A 24 8.74 17.19 -6.74
N ASP A 25 9.48 16.09 -6.66
CA ASP A 25 10.77 15.95 -7.34
C ASP A 25 10.64 15.88 -8.87
N SER A 26 9.66 15.14 -9.38
CA SER A 26 9.47 14.97 -10.83
C SER A 26 9.01 16.24 -11.55
N LYS A 27 8.43 17.23 -10.86
CA LYS A 27 8.02 18.51 -11.45
C LYS A 27 9.07 19.62 -11.33
N SER A 28 10.16 19.40 -10.61
CA SER A 28 11.25 20.40 -10.46
C SER A 28 12.28 20.36 -11.61
N SER A 29 11.82 20.16 -12.85
CA SER A 29 12.68 20.32 -14.05
C SER A 29 12.69 21.75 -14.60
N SER A 30 12.03 22.71 -13.94
CA SER A 30 12.00 24.10 -14.38
C SER A 30 12.88 25.03 -13.52
N LYS A 31 13.96 25.51 -14.16
CA LYS A 31 14.70 26.78 -13.94
C LYS A 31 15.78 26.83 -12.85
N ASN A 32 17.03 26.81 -13.33
CA ASN A 32 18.20 27.62 -12.93
C ASN A 32 18.30 28.09 -11.47
N SER A 33 18.31 27.17 -10.52
CA SER A 33 18.91 27.42 -9.22
C SER A 33 19.91 26.32 -8.90
N SER A 34 21.18 26.70 -8.76
CA SER A 34 22.26 25.85 -8.24
C SER A 34 22.16 25.63 -6.72
N ARG A 35 21.03 26.01 -6.09
CA ARG A 35 20.75 25.68 -4.70
C ARG A 35 20.29 24.24 -4.62
N VAL A 36 21.18 23.42 -4.06
CA VAL A 36 20.94 22.08 -3.50
C VAL A 36 19.49 21.97 -3.00
N ILE A 37 18.68 21.14 -3.66
CA ILE A 37 17.36 20.76 -3.14
C ILE A 37 17.62 20.00 -1.83
N GLN A 38 17.19 20.58 -0.72
CA GLN A 38 17.36 20.01 0.61
C GLN A 38 16.52 18.72 0.70
N HIS A 39 17.19 17.60 0.91
CA HIS A 39 16.58 16.29 1.12
C HIS A 39 15.76 16.24 2.42
N THR A 40 14.52 16.74 2.37
CA THR A 40 13.44 16.38 3.31
C THR A 40 12.61 15.20 2.77
N GLN A 41 13.19 14.40 1.86
CA GLN A 41 12.51 13.48 0.97
C GLN A 41 12.72 12.04 1.40
N VAL A 42 11.60 11.34 1.59
CA VAL A 42 11.52 9.90 1.72
C VAL A 42 11.99 9.23 0.41
N SER A 43 12.71 8.11 0.49
CA SER A 43 13.22 7.34 -0.67
C SER A 43 12.81 5.88 -0.61
N LEU A 44 12.24 5.34 -1.68
CA LEU A 44 11.89 3.92 -1.80
C LEU A 44 13.12 3.00 -1.75
N LEU A 45 14.30 3.50 -2.13
CA LEU A 45 15.53 2.74 -2.08
C LEU A 45 15.96 2.47 -0.63
N LYS A 46 15.95 3.49 0.23
CA LYS A 46 16.47 3.38 1.61
C LYS A 46 15.39 3.23 2.69
N ASP A 47 14.21 3.81 2.49
CA ASP A 47 13.19 3.93 3.52
C ASP A 47 12.24 2.75 3.50
N VAL A 48 11.64 2.49 4.65
CA VAL A 48 10.73 1.36 4.83
C VAL A 48 9.32 1.90 4.88
N ILE A 49 8.49 1.45 3.93
CA ILE A 49 7.04 1.62 3.99
C ILE A 49 6.54 0.76 5.17
N VAL A 50 5.89 1.41 6.12
CA VAL A 50 5.29 0.79 7.29
C VAL A 50 3.78 0.68 7.07
N PRO A 51 3.17 -0.50 7.30
CA PRO A 51 1.72 -0.65 7.14
C PRO A 51 0.97 0.14 8.20
N TYR A 52 -0.18 0.72 7.85
CA TYR A 52 -1.13 1.17 8.86
C TYR A 52 -1.67 -0.04 9.64
N THR A 53 -1.98 0.15 10.91
CA THR A 53 -2.76 -0.84 11.67
C THR A 53 -4.16 -0.94 11.06
N HIS A 54 -4.64 -2.17 10.86
CA HIS A 54 -6.06 -2.38 10.53
C HIS A 54 -6.91 -2.05 11.75
N LEU A 55 -8.02 -1.40 11.53
CA LEU A 55 -8.95 -1.05 12.59
C LEU A 55 -9.89 -2.23 12.87
N LEU A 56 -10.21 -3.04 11.86
CA LEU A 56 -11.19 -4.12 11.98
C LEU A 56 -10.57 -5.40 12.56
N PRO A 57 -11.36 -6.23 13.29
CA PRO A 57 -10.87 -7.51 13.77
C PRO A 57 -10.60 -8.47 12.61
N THR A 58 -9.51 -9.23 12.72
CA THR A 58 -9.12 -10.27 11.76
C THR A 58 -10.16 -11.39 11.73
N LEU A 59 -10.64 -11.73 10.53
CA LEU A 59 -11.57 -12.81 10.26
C LEU A 59 -10.76 -14.07 9.96
N LEU A 60 -11.04 -15.16 10.69
CA LEU A 60 -10.40 -16.45 10.42
C LEU A 60 -10.93 -17.04 9.11
N LEU A 61 -10.07 -17.74 8.38
CA LEU A 61 -10.45 -18.38 7.12
C LEU A 61 -11.61 -19.38 7.28
N SER A 62 -11.69 -20.07 8.42
CA SER A 62 -12.78 -20.98 8.76
C SER A 62 -14.15 -20.29 8.96
N GLU A 63 -14.14 -18.99 9.26
CA GLU A 63 -15.35 -18.18 9.44
C GLU A 63 -15.80 -17.51 8.13
N ASN A 64 -15.02 -17.63 7.05
CA ASN A 64 -15.36 -17.06 5.75
C ASN A 64 -16.62 -17.72 5.18
N LYS A 65 -17.56 -16.89 4.71
CA LYS A 65 -18.83 -17.32 4.11
C LYS A 65 -18.86 -16.95 2.63
N ASP A 66 -19.79 -17.56 1.89
CA ASP A 66 -20.09 -17.13 0.52
C ASP A 66 -20.52 -15.65 0.51
N ARG A 67 -20.03 -14.90 -0.47
CA ARG A 67 -20.20 -13.46 -0.55
C ARG A 67 -21.10 -13.10 -1.73
N ARG A 68 -21.99 -12.13 -1.53
CA ARG A 68 -23.03 -11.76 -2.53
C ARG A 68 -22.65 -10.51 -3.31
N THR A 69 -21.95 -9.59 -2.67
CA THR A 69 -21.49 -8.35 -3.29
C THR A 69 -20.23 -8.63 -4.11
N LEU A 70 -20.18 -8.15 -5.35
CA LEU A 70 -19.00 -8.28 -6.20
C LEU A 70 -17.89 -7.37 -5.70
N LEU A 71 -18.16 -6.06 -5.63
CA LEU A 71 -17.16 -5.04 -5.34
C LEU A 71 -17.69 -4.06 -4.29
N TYR A 72 -16.85 -3.77 -3.31
CA TYR A 72 -17.18 -2.86 -2.21
C TYR A 72 -16.18 -1.72 -2.08
N PHE A 73 -16.68 -0.52 -1.83
CA PHE A 73 -15.88 0.63 -1.46
C PHE A 73 -16.59 1.40 -0.36
N LYS A 74 -15.87 1.71 0.72
CA LYS A 74 -16.29 2.71 1.72
C LYS A 74 -15.20 3.74 1.96
N GLY A 75 -15.55 5.00 1.83
CA GLY A 75 -14.64 6.13 2.05
C GLY A 75 -15.14 7.41 1.41
N ALA A 76 -14.52 8.54 1.74
CA ALA A 76 -14.90 9.84 1.18
C ALA A 76 -14.80 9.83 -0.36
N LYS A 77 -15.89 10.25 -1.03
CA LYS A 77 -15.94 10.44 -2.49
C LYS A 77 -14.92 11.49 -2.92
N HIS A 78 -14.93 12.64 -2.27
CA HIS A 78 -14.04 13.77 -2.54
C HIS A 78 -12.82 13.77 -1.62
N ARG A 79 -11.62 13.97 -2.17
CA ARG A 79 -10.38 14.21 -1.41
C ARG A 79 -9.46 15.13 -2.20
N HIS A 80 -8.83 16.10 -1.53
CA HIS A 80 -7.92 17.06 -2.17
C HIS A 80 -6.75 16.36 -2.90
N ARG A 81 -6.23 16.97 -3.97
CA ARG A 81 -4.99 16.65 -4.73
C ARG A 81 -4.85 15.27 -5.40
N GLY A 82 -5.55 14.23 -4.98
CA GLY A 82 -5.48 12.87 -5.59
C GLY A 82 -6.83 12.20 -5.86
N GLY A 83 -7.95 12.90 -5.65
CA GLY A 83 -9.31 12.33 -5.70
C GLY A 83 -9.90 12.07 -7.10
N LEU A 84 -9.30 12.58 -8.19
CA LEU A 84 -9.95 12.56 -9.50
C LEU A 84 -10.23 11.13 -10.02
N VAL A 85 -9.31 10.19 -9.79
CA VAL A 85 -9.50 8.77 -10.13
C VAL A 85 -10.65 8.18 -9.32
N ARG A 86 -10.71 8.48 -8.02
CA ARG A 86 -11.75 7.96 -7.12
C ARG A 86 -13.13 8.50 -7.49
N GLU A 87 -13.25 9.78 -7.80
CA GLU A 87 -14.52 10.40 -8.21
C GLU A 87 -15.06 9.77 -9.50
N LYS A 88 -14.20 9.64 -10.52
CA LYS A 88 -14.57 8.98 -11.77
C LYS A 88 -14.97 7.51 -11.57
N LEU A 89 -14.26 6.78 -10.71
CA LEU A 89 -14.63 5.41 -10.35
C LEU A 89 -15.99 5.35 -9.66
N TRP A 90 -16.32 6.34 -8.83
CA TRP A 90 -17.65 6.45 -8.23
C TRP A 90 -18.73 6.59 -9.30
N ASP A 91 -18.52 7.45 -10.29
CA ASP A 91 -19.50 7.67 -11.35
C ASP A 91 -19.62 6.46 -12.31
N LEU A 92 -18.52 5.74 -12.55
CA LEU A 92 -18.49 4.53 -13.38
C LEU A 92 -19.08 3.30 -12.70
N LEU A 93 -18.92 3.17 -11.38
CA LEU A 93 -19.26 1.95 -10.64
C LEU A 93 -20.54 2.04 -9.81
N GLY A 94 -21.00 3.26 -9.49
CA GLY A 94 -22.11 3.48 -8.55
C GLY A 94 -23.45 2.86 -8.98
N ASN A 95 -23.63 2.59 -10.28
CA ASN A 95 -24.85 1.98 -10.84
C ASN A 95 -24.64 0.55 -11.36
N GLU A 96 -23.45 -0.03 -11.16
CA GLU A 96 -23.18 -1.40 -11.61
C GLU A 96 -23.80 -2.43 -10.65
N PRO A 97 -24.35 -3.54 -11.18
CA PRO A 97 -24.96 -4.56 -10.33
C PRO A 97 -23.93 -5.18 -9.38
N ASP A 98 -24.39 -5.53 -8.17
CA ASP A 98 -23.58 -6.11 -7.09
C ASP A 98 -22.38 -5.25 -6.64
N VAL A 99 -22.38 -3.95 -6.98
CA VAL A 99 -21.36 -3.00 -6.52
C VAL A 99 -21.95 -2.08 -5.45
N ILE A 100 -21.22 -1.88 -4.36
CA ILE A 100 -21.61 -0.99 -3.27
C ILE A 100 -20.52 0.06 -3.08
N MET A 101 -20.89 1.32 -3.30
CA MET A 101 -20.03 2.49 -3.11
C MET A 101 -20.68 3.38 -2.04
N GLU A 102 -20.03 3.51 -0.87
CA GLU A 102 -20.58 4.25 0.27
C GLU A 102 -19.59 5.28 0.81
N GLU A 103 -20.10 6.34 1.42
CA GLU A 103 -19.26 7.22 2.24
C GLU A 103 -18.89 6.56 3.57
N GLY A 104 -17.69 6.89 4.06
CA GLY A 104 -17.14 6.38 5.31
C GLY A 104 -17.21 7.41 6.43
N PHE A 105 -17.49 6.96 7.65
CA PHE A 105 -17.56 7.78 8.85
C PHE A 105 -16.62 7.21 9.93
N PRO A 106 -15.80 8.02 10.62
CA PRO A 106 -14.85 7.56 11.63
C PRO A 106 -15.52 7.34 12.99
N ASN A 107 -16.64 6.61 13.03
CA ASN A 107 -17.40 6.31 14.25
C ASN A 107 -17.71 4.81 14.35
N ALA A 108 -18.28 4.37 15.47
CA ALA A 108 -18.60 2.96 15.72
C ALA A 108 -19.56 2.37 14.67
N THR A 109 -20.55 3.13 14.22
CA THR A 109 -21.48 2.71 13.16
C THR A 109 -20.76 2.49 11.82
N GLY A 110 -19.87 3.42 11.44
CA GLY A 110 -19.05 3.29 10.24
C GLY A 110 -18.13 2.07 10.29
N ARG A 111 -17.58 1.76 11.47
CA ARG A 111 -16.80 0.54 11.72
C ARG A 111 -17.64 -0.72 11.50
N GLU A 112 -18.82 -0.83 12.11
CA GLU A 112 -19.70 -1.99 11.96
C GLU A 112 -20.17 -2.19 10.51
N GLN A 113 -20.54 -1.11 9.83
CA GLN A 113 -20.88 -1.13 8.41
C GLN A 113 -19.71 -1.61 7.55
N SER A 114 -18.48 -1.18 7.85
CA SER A 114 -17.28 -1.60 7.13
C SER A 114 -17.00 -3.09 7.32
N ILE A 115 -17.15 -3.61 8.55
CA ILE A 115 -17.06 -5.05 8.84
C ILE A 115 -18.07 -5.81 7.99
N LYS A 116 -19.34 -5.40 8.01
CA LYS A 116 -20.40 -6.05 7.24
C LYS A 116 -20.08 -6.02 5.74
N GLY A 117 -19.83 -4.83 5.19
CA GLY A 117 -19.57 -4.63 3.77
C GLY A 117 -18.34 -5.40 3.26
N LEU A 118 -17.21 -5.33 3.97
CA LEU A 118 -16.01 -6.07 3.58
C LEU A 118 -16.20 -7.58 3.67
N ARG A 119 -16.89 -8.09 4.70
CA ARG A 119 -17.08 -9.54 4.89
C ARG A 119 -18.18 -10.14 4.01
N THR A 120 -19.05 -9.33 3.40
CA THR A 120 -20.07 -9.78 2.44
C THR A 120 -19.68 -9.56 0.97
N SER A 121 -18.47 -9.06 0.71
CA SER A 121 -18.00 -8.69 -0.64
C SER A 121 -16.81 -9.52 -1.10
N GLU A 122 -16.84 -9.96 -2.35
CA GLU A 122 -15.74 -10.74 -2.96
C GLU A 122 -14.46 -9.88 -3.06
N PHE A 123 -14.62 -8.66 -3.56
CA PHE A 123 -13.55 -7.71 -3.83
C PHE A 123 -13.79 -6.38 -3.10
N CYS A 124 -12.72 -5.66 -2.80
CA CYS A 124 -12.77 -4.30 -2.26
C CYS A 124 -11.88 -3.35 -3.05
N LEU A 125 -12.38 -2.16 -3.34
CA LEU A 125 -11.72 -1.21 -4.23
C LEU A 125 -10.73 -0.31 -3.47
N HIS A 126 -9.49 -0.25 -3.97
CA HIS A 126 -8.42 0.58 -3.45
C HIS A 126 -7.83 1.45 -4.57
N PRO A 127 -8.46 2.58 -4.91
CA PRO A 127 -7.82 3.52 -5.81
C PRO A 127 -6.67 4.18 -5.06
N ALA A 128 -5.47 4.06 -5.62
CA ALA A 128 -4.34 4.85 -5.15
C ALA A 128 -4.70 6.33 -5.31
N GLY A 129 -4.52 7.09 -4.23
CA GLY A 129 -4.69 8.54 -4.19
C GLY A 129 -3.46 9.12 -3.52
N ASP A 130 -3.66 10.12 -2.64
CA ASP A 130 -2.54 10.64 -1.85
C ASP A 130 -1.92 9.58 -0.93
N THR A 131 -2.69 8.60 -0.45
CA THR A 131 -2.22 7.58 0.51
C THR A 131 -2.48 6.17 -0.02
N PRO A 132 -1.55 5.56 -0.78
CA PRO A 132 -1.76 4.26 -1.42
C PRO A 132 -2.01 3.14 -0.40
N THR A 133 -1.37 3.24 0.77
CA THR A 133 -1.37 2.22 1.83
C THR A 133 -2.34 2.51 2.98
N SER A 134 -3.44 3.26 2.78
CA SER A 134 -4.36 3.59 3.88
C SER A 134 -4.86 2.37 4.68
N CYS A 135 -5.27 2.55 5.95
CA CYS A 135 -5.82 1.49 6.81
C CYS A 135 -6.85 0.56 6.14
N ARG A 136 -7.63 1.08 5.18
CA ARG A 136 -8.59 0.32 4.38
C ARG A 136 -7.99 -0.92 3.72
N LEU A 137 -6.76 -0.82 3.19
CA LEU A 137 -6.09 -1.96 2.56
C LEU A 137 -5.89 -3.10 3.57
N PHE A 138 -5.47 -2.76 4.79
CA PHE A 138 -5.26 -3.75 5.85
C PHE A 138 -6.58 -4.24 6.46
N ASP A 139 -7.61 -3.38 6.54
CA ASP A 139 -8.97 -3.79 6.92
C ASP A 139 -9.56 -4.83 5.95
N ALA A 140 -9.28 -4.66 4.65
CA ALA A 140 -9.65 -5.61 3.62
C ALA A 140 -8.94 -6.96 3.79
N ILE A 141 -7.61 -6.92 4.01
CA ILE A 141 -6.80 -8.12 4.29
C ILE A 141 -7.31 -8.84 5.54
N ALA A 142 -7.52 -8.10 6.65
CA ALA A 142 -8.09 -8.62 7.88
C ALA A 142 -9.50 -9.21 7.69
N SER A 143 -10.26 -8.75 6.71
CA SER A 143 -11.62 -9.24 6.42
C SER A 143 -11.69 -10.30 5.31
N LEU A 144 -10.53 -10.77 4.79
CA LEU A 144 -10.43 -11.69 3.64
C LEU A 144 -11.17 -11.19 2.39
N CYS A 145 -11.30 -9.88 2.25
CA CYS A 145 -11.85 -9.23 1.06
C CYS A 145 -10.70 -8.96 0.10
N ILE A 146 -10.81 -9.40 -1.15
CA ILE A 146 -9.69 -9.38 -2.09
C ILE A 146 -9.46 -7.93 -2.56
N PRO A 147 -8.31 -7.30 -2.23
CA PRO A 147 -8.04 -5.93 -2.62
C PRO A 147 -7.89 -5.80 -4.14
N VAL A 148 -8.59 -4.84 -4.72
CA VAL A 148 -8.47 -4.40 -6.11
C VAL A 148 -7.80 -3.04 -6.11
N ILE A 149 -6.48 -3.05 -6.33
CA ILE A 149 -5.64 -1.86 -6.27
C ILE A 149 -5.61 -1.20 -7.66
N VAL A 150 -6.21 -0.02 -7.75
CA VAL A 150 -6.19 0.80 -8.98
C VAL A 150 -5.07 1.80 -8.90
N SER A 151 -3.94 1.52 -9.55
CA SER A 151 -2.75 2.36 -9.59
C SER A 151 -1.80 1.93 -10.70
N ASP A 152 -1.04 2.87 -11.23
CA ASP A 152 0.06 2.59 -12.18
C ASP A 152 1.44 2.54 -11.49
N GLU A 153 1.55 3.06 -10.26
CA GLU A 153 2.82 3.31 -9.54
C GLU A 153 2.67 3.14 -8.01
N VAL A 154 1.89 2.14 -7.57
CA VAL A 154 1.69 1.89 -6.13
C VAL A 154 2.90 1.18 -5.53
N GLU A 155 3.30 1.64 -4.35
CA GLU A 155 4.34 1.03 -3.52
C GLU A 155 3.72 0.56 -2.21
N LEU A 156 4.05 -0.65 -1.79
CA LEU A 156 3.42 -1.34 -0.67
C LEU A 156 4.43 -1.75 0.41
N PRO A 157 4.00 -1.90 1.68
CA PRO A 157 4.88 -2.38 2.74
C PRO A 157 5.36 -3.80 2.47
N PHE A 158 6.61 -4.10 2.83
CA PHE A 158 7.16 -5.46 2.81
C PHE A 158 7.20 -6.15 1.43
N GLU A 159 7.20 -5.39 0.33
CA GLU A 159 7.45 -5.94 -1.01
C GLU A 159 8.74 -6.76 -1.06
N GLY A 160 8.71 -7.88 -1.80
CA GLY A 160 9.80 -8.86 -1.84
C GLY A 160 9.85 -9.81 -0.63
N ILE A 161 9.09 -9.53 0.44
CA ILE A 161 8.74 -10.51 1.48
C ILE A 161 7.33 -11.05 1.22
N ILE A 162 6.41 -10.16 0.86
CA ILE A 162 5.05 -10.48 0.42
C ILE A 162 4.95 -10.27 -1.08
N ASP A 163 4.49 -11.29 -1.80
CA ASP A 163 4.06 -11.14 -3.19
C ASP A 163 2.60 -10.66 -3.20
N TYR A 164 2.41 -9.36 -3.45
CA TYR A 164 1.07 -8.80 -3.50
C TYR A 164 0.23 -9.32 -4.67
N THR A 165 0.85 -9.87 -5.71
CA THR A 165 0.11 -10.46 -6.85
C THR A 165 -0.63 -11.73 -6.46
N GLU A 166 -0.24 -12.37 -5.34
CA GLU A 166 -0.90 -13.57 -4.79
C GLU A 166 -2.08 -13.24 -3.87
N ILE A 167 -2.20 -11.98 -3.41
CA ILE A 167 -3.21 -11.54 -2.42
C ILE A 167 -4.07 -10.38 -2.91
N SER A 168 -3.75 -9.76 -4.05
CA SER A 168 -4.41 -8.57 -4.56
C SER A 168 -4.45 -8.57 -6.09
N ILE A 169 -5.41 -7.82 -6.62
CA ILE A 169 -5.60 -7.60 -8.05
C ILE A 169 -5.14 -6.19 -8.38
N PHE A 170 -4.14 -6.07 -9.25
CA PHE A 170 -3.66 -4.78 -9.73
C PHE A 170 -4.35 -4.41 -11.04
N VAL A 171 -4.84 -3.18 -11.10
CA VAL A 171 -5.53 -2.64 -12.28
C VAL A 171 -4.93 -1.28 -12.61
N SER A 172 -4.53 -1.10 -13.87
CA SER A 172 -4.07 0.21 -14.34
C SER A 172 -5.19 1.24 -14.28
N VAL A 173 -4.84 2.50 -14.04
CA VAL A 173 -5.82 3.60 -14.03
C VAL A 173 -6.55 3.65 -15.38
N SER A 174 -5.82 3.47 -16.48
CA SER A 174 -6.36 3.50 -17.83
C SER A 174 -7.43 2.42 -18.09
N ASN A 175 -7.26 1.21 -17.58
CA ASN A 175 -8.26 0.13 -17.71
C ASN A 175 -9.45 0.36 -16.78
N ALA A 176 -9.20 0.80 -15.56
CA ALA A 176 -10.26 1.10 -14.58
C ALA A 176 -11.18 2.25 -15.02
N MET A 177 -10.71 3.16 -15.89
CA MET A 177 -11.52 4.25 -16.47
C MET A 177 -12.41 3.81 -17.64
N ARG A 178 -12.31 2.57 -18.11
CA ARG A 178 -13.15 2.07 -19.20
C ARG A 178 -14.52 1.63 -18.64
N PRO A 179 -15.65 2.11 -19.19
CA PRO A 179 -16.97 1.71 -18.72
C PRO A 179 -17.13 0.20 -18.64
N LYS A 180 -17.66 -0.32 -17.52
CA LYS A 180 -17.94 -1.75 -17.26
C LYS A 180 -16.75 -2.71 -17.33
N TRP A 181 -15.54 -2.22 -17.65
CA TRP A 181 -14.37 -3.08 -17.82
C TRP A 181 -13.99 -3.74 -16.50
N LEU A 182 -13.94 -2.97 -15.41
CA LEU A 182 -13.52 -3.46 -14.09
C LEU A 182 -14.48 -4.54 -13.56
N THR A 183 -15.79 -4.29 -13.61
CA THR A 183 -16.80 -5.25 -13.15
C THR A 183 -16.81 -6.52 -14.01
N SER A 184 -16.68 -6.39 -15.33
CA SER A 184 -16.55 -7.53 -16.24
C SER A 184 -15.30 -8.37 -15.95
N TYR A 185 -14.16 -7.70 -15.72
CA TYR A 185 -12.90 -8.36 -15.36
C TYR A 185 -13.03 -9.14 -14.05
N LEU A 186 -13.57 -8.52 -13.00
CA LEU A 186 -13.76 -9.16 -11.69
C LEU A 186 -14.77 -10.33 -11.71
N ARG A 187 -15.81 -10.25 -12.56
CA ARG A 187 -16.79 -11.34 -12.75
C ARG A 187 -16.20 -12.57 -13.42
N ASN A 188 -15.19 -12.39 -14.27
CA ASN A 188 -14.51 -13.49 -14.96
C ASN A 188 -13.52 -14.26 -14.07
N ILE A 189 -13.21 -13.75 -12.86
CA ILE A 189 -12.35 -14.46 -11.91
C ILE A 189 -13.14 -15.62 -11.29
N SER A 190 -12.62 -16.83 -11.43
CA SER A 190 -13.28 -18.06 -10.95
C SER A 190 -13.33 -18.15 -9.43
N LYS A 191 -14.27 -18.95 -8.90
CA LYS A 191 -14.34 -19.23 -7.45
C LYS A 191 -13.03 -19.81 -6.91
N GLN A 192 -12.39 -20.72 -7.65
CA GLN A 192 -11.12 -21.32 -7.27
C GLN A 192 -10.01 -20.28 -7.08
N GLN A 193 -9.90 -19.31 -8.00
CA GLN A 193 -8.92 -18.21 -7.88
C GLN A 193 -9.23 -17.34 -6.67
N LYS A 194 -10.50 -17.00 -6.43
CA LYS A 194 -10.90 -16.21 -5.24
C LYS A 194 -10.58 -16.94 -3.93
N ASP A 195 -10.79 -18.25 -3.89
CA ASP A 195 -10.46 -19.07 -2.72
C ASP A 195 -8.95 -19.17 -2.50
N GLU A 196 -8.15 -19.17 -3.56
CA GLU A 196 -6.69 -19.08 -3.50
C GLU A 196 -6.22 -17.74 -2.94
N PHE A 197 -6.73 -16.62 -3.46
CA PHE A 197 -6.48 -15.29 -2.89
C PHE A 197 -6.80 -15.26 -1.39
N ARG A 198 -7.92 -15.85 -0.95
CA ARG A 198 -8.30 -15.88 0.47
C ARG A 198 -7.38 -16.73 1.34
N ARG A 199 -6.89 -17.87 0.83
CA ARG A 199 -5.88 -18.66 1.54
C ARG A 199 -4.59 -17.87 1.72
N ASN A 200 -4.15 -17.17 0.68
CA ASN A 200 -2.96 -16.34 0.73
C ASN A 200 -3.16 -15.13 1.66
N LEU A 201 -4.32 -14.47 1.60
CA LEU A 201 -4.70 -13.40 2.52
C LEU A 201 -4.64 -13.87 3.98
N ALA A 202 -5.25 -15.01 4.30
CA ALA A 202 -5.21 -15.58 5.64
C ALA A 202 -3.77 -15.89 6.11
N ARG A 203 -2.89 -16.33 5.20
CA ARG A 203 -1.48 -16.58 5.49
C ARG A 203 -0.71 -15.29 5.82
N VAL A 204 -1.02 -14.16 5.17
CA VAL A 204 -0.31 -12.88 5.40
C VAL A 204 -0.92 -12.01 6.48
N GLN A 205 -2.17 -12.26 6.91
CA GLN A 205 -2.83 -11.49 7.98
C GLN A 205 -1.93 -11.26 9.21
N PRO A 206 -1.26 -12.28 9.79
CA PRO A 206 -0.41 -12.09 10.98
C PRO A 206 0.75 -11.12 10.77
N ILE A 207 1.23 -10.94 9.53
CA ILE A 207 2.35 -10.04 9.20
C ILE A 207 1.96 -8.57 9.47
N PHE A 208 0.67 -8.24 9.42
CA PHE A 208 0.19 -6.86 9.62
C PHE A 208 -0.28 -6.59 11.05
N GLU A 209 -0.22 -7.59 11.94
CA GLU A 209 -0.58 -7.44 13.34
C GLU A 209 0.56 -6.75 14.11
N TYR A 210 0.23 -5.66 14.80
CA TYR A 210 1.16 -4.98 15.70
C TYR A 210 1.00 -5.55 17.12
N ASP A 211 2.08 -6.05 17.71
CA ASP A 211 2.06 -6.42 19.13
C ASP A 211 1.70 -5.18 19.98
N THR A 212 0.59 -5.26 20.71
CA THR A 212 0.14 -4.19 21.62
C THR A 212 0.65 -4.40 23.05
N SER A 213 1.74 -5.17 23.24
CA SER A 213 2.23 -5.62 24.54
C SER A 213 2.89 -4.50 25.38
N TYR A 214 2.11 -3.51 25.77
CA TYR A 214 2.15 -2.90 27.11
C TYR A 214 1.03 -3.44 28.00
N SER A 215 0.04 -4.19 27.47
CA SER A 215 -1.00 -4.86 28.27
C SER A 215 -0.87 -6.39 28.24
N SER A 216 -0.52 -6.94 29.40
CA SER A 216 -0.98 -8.24 29.91
C SER A 216 -0.42 -9.54 29.30
N SER A 217 0.62 -10.07 29.94
CA SER A 217 0.73 -11.45 30.43
C SER A 217 -0.20 -12.53 29.84
N ARG A 218 -0.04 -12.93 28.57
CA ARG A 218 -0.40 -14.29 28.09
C ARG A 218 0.19 -14.60 26.70
N GLY A 219 1.46 -14.96 26.67
CA GLY A 219 2.01 -16.07 25.87
C GLY A 219 1.84 -16.14 24.35
N SER A 220 1.36 -15.11 23.65
CA SER A 220 1.30 -15.11 22.19
C SER A 220 1.77 -13.76 21.64
N THR A 221 3.01 -13.40 21.92
CA THR A 221 3.74 -12.43 21.07
C THR A 221 3.84 -13.10 19.71
N SER A 222 3.20 -12.53 18.68
CA SER A 222 3.47 -12.97 17.32
C SER A 222 4.90 -12.54 17.04
N ILE A 223 5.87 -13.44 17.25
CA ILE A 223 7.30 -13.17 16.98
C ILE A 223 7.49 -12.69 15.53
N ASP A 224 6.50 -12.91 14.67
CA ASP A 224 6.50 -12.55 13.27
C ASP A 224 5.42 -11.55 12.83
N GLY A 225 5.03 -10.62 13.71
CA GLY A 225 4.11 -9.52 13.37
C GLY A 225 4.73 -8.39 12.54
N ALA A 226 4.02 -7.26 12.48
CA ALA A 226 4.41 -6.08 11.70
C ALA A 226 5.77 -5.50 12.12
N VAL A 227 6.03 -5.42 13.43
CA VAL A 227 7.30 -4.91 13.96
C VAL A 227 8.48 -5.79 13.52
N SER A 228 8.32 -7.11 13.57
CA SER A 228 9.34 -8.06 13.09
C SER A 228 9.62 -7.86 11.60
N HIS A 229 8.58 -7.71 10.79
CA HIS A 229 8.72 -7.47 9.35
C HIS A 229 9.32 -6.11 9.00
N ILE A 230 9.07 -5.07 9.80
CA ILE A 230 9.78 -3.78 9.69
C ILE A 230 11.28 -4.00 9.89
N TRP A 231 11.70 -4.71 10.94
CA TRP A 231 13.12 -5.02 11.18
C TRP A 231 13.74 -5.87 10.07
N LYS A 232 13.04 -6.89 9.57
CA LYS A 232 13.50 -7.68 8.41
C LYS A 232 13.71 -6.78 7.19
N LYS A 233 12.80 -5.85 6.91
CA LYS A 233 12.90 -4.93 5.78
C LYS A 233 14.05 -3.93 5.94
N ILE A 234 14.28 -3.43 7.15
CA ILE A 234 15.47 -2.62 7.50
C ILE A 234 16.75 -3.41 7.21
N GLN A 235 16.81 -4.67 7.67
CA GLN A 235 17.97 -5.53 7.48
C GLN A 235 18.25 -5.81 5.99
N GLN A 236 17.22 -5.99 5.16
CA GLN A 236 17.36 -6.15 3.71
C GLN A 236 17.93 -4.91 3.01
N LYS A 237 17.65 -3.70 3.51
CA LYS A 237 18.12 -2.44 2.91
C LYS A 237 19.50 -2.01 3.41
N LEU A 238 19.91 -2.47 4.60
CA LEU A 238 21.12 -2.03 5.26
C LEU A 238 22.43 -2.25 4.46
N PRO A 239 22.68 -3.41 3.80
CA PRO A 239 23.92 -3.64 3.07
C PRO A 239 24.15 -2.61 1.95
N MET A 240 23.11 -2.31 1.17
CA MET A 240 23.18 -1.31 0.10
C MET A 240 23.52 0.09 0.65
N ILE A 241 22.93 0.45 1.80
CA ILE A 241 23.19 1.72 2.48
C ILE A 241 24.64 1.79 2.95
N GLN A 242 25.14 0.74 3.60
CA GLN A 242 26.52 0.65 4.09
C GLN A 242 27.54 0.76 2.94
N GLU A 243 27.32 0.03 1.83
CA GLU A 243 28.17 0.13 0.65
C GLU A 243 28.19 1.53 0.04
N ALA A 244 27.03 2.20 0.00
CA ALA A 244 26.94 3.57 -0.50
C ALA A 244 27.74 4.54 0.37
N ILE A 245 27.65 4.41 1.70
CA ILE A 245 28.45 5.21 2.64
C ILE A 245 29.96 4.97 2.44
N ILE A 246 30.40 3.72 2.31
CA ILE A 246 31.82 3.38 2.11
C ILE A 246 32.32 3.88 0.75
N ARG A 247 31.50 3.77 -0.30
CA ARG A 247 31.84 4.27 -1.65
C ARG A 247 32.00 5.78 -1.66
N ASP A 248 31.16 6.50 -0.91
CA ASP A 248 31.24 7.96 -0.78
C ASP A 248 32.49 8.41 0.00
N LYS A 249 32.89 7.71 1.07
CA LYS A 249 34.13 8.00 1.80
C LYS A 249 35.40 7.94 0.95
N ARG A 250 35.38 7.20 -0.17
CA ARG A 250 36.50 7.10 -1.11
C ARG A 250 36.55 8.22 -2.13
N LYS A 251 35.59 9.15 -2.11
CA LYS A 251 35.52 10.24 -3.09
C LYS A 251 36.71 11.18 -2.89
N PRO A 252 37.58 11.37 -3.91
CA PRO A 252 38.68 12.32 -3.79
C PRO A 252 38.18 13.75 -3.69
N ASP A 253 38.92 14.59 -2.97
CA ASP A 253 38.62 16.01 -2.86
C ASP A 253 38.55 16.68 -4.23
N GLY A 254 37.60 17.60 -4.41
CA GLY A 254 37.40 18.33 -5.67
C GLY A 254 36.72 17.56 -6.80
N VAL A 255 36.53 16.23 -6.68
CA VAL A 255 35.84 15.46 -7.73
C VAL A 255 34.34 15.67 -7.65
N SER A 256 33.70 16.03 -8.77
CA SER A 256 32.24 15.93 -8.92
C SER A 256 31.92 14.71 -9.75
N ILE A 257 31.17 13.76 -9.18
CA ILE A 257 30.69 12.58 -9.90
C ILE A 257 29.26 12.89 -10.35
N PRO A 258 28.94 12.85 -11.65
CA PRO A 258 27.57 13.04 -12.11
C PRO A 258 26.65 11.96 -11.54
N LEU A 259 25.44 12.36 -11.16
CA LEU A 259 24.40 11.43 -10.72
C LEU A 259 24.13 10.42 -11.84
N ARG A 260 24.37 9.13 -11.59
CA ARG A 260 23.96 8.06 -12.50
C ARG A 260 22.56 7.58 -12.13
N CYS A 261 21.58 8.00 -12.93
CA CYS A 261 20.31 7.31 -13.05
C CYS A 261 20.53 5.86 -13.45
N HIS A 262 20.04 4.93 -12.65
CA HIS A 262 19.64 3.65 -13.20
C HIS A 262 18.28 3.88 -13.86
N CYS A 263 18.31 4.39 -15.08
CA CYS A 263 17.21 4.21 -15.99
C CYS A 263 17.58 2.99 -16.82
N THR A 264 16.93 1.86 -16.53
CA THR A 264 16.72 0.79 -17.51
C THR A 264 15.23 0.64 -17.64
#